data_AF-A0A1G2SIN0-F1
#
_entry.id   AF-A0A1G2SIN0-F1
#
_cell.length_a   1.000
_cell.length_b   1.000
_cell.length_c   1.000
_cell.angle_alpha   90.00
_cell.angle_beta   90.00
_cell.angle_gamma   90.00
#
_symmetry.space_group_name_H-M   'P 1'
#
loop_
_entity.id
_entity.type
_entity.pdbx_description
1 polymer ?
#
loop_
_entity_poly.entity_id
_entity_poly.type
_entity_poly.pdbx_seq_one_letter_code
_entity_poly.pdbx_strand_id
1 'polypeptide(L)'
;MVYTRGAALTITVLFFLIVSIAIVLGSMSPVVRDLKNAQTLMKSKSSYYTSDAGIEDAYYRTKEAMLLSSPEVLALNGGTVSVAVTAVSGTQKEILASGAVGSNDRNVKLVVSAGVGSDFAYGAQVGDGGIVMGGNSSIEGTGGAVGNVYSNGPITGANGAEVTGDAVVATSVEEDVQAQSTVCNLDQNIARTSPEIDFAQSFSPADSKPLYKVSLYIKKTGSPGNQTIRVVADNGSGVPNTTTLASATLQTSLITTTYGWVDVTFSSPASLVGGNTYWIILDDDGANTTNYFIWCKDSNNGFGNGVGKYRASWSSGSAWSAAITGDFAFKTYLGGGPGIINNVDIGAAARANTVTNSTITGSLYCQSGSSNNKACNTSQADPSPLNMPLSDGNIEQWKTDATAGVTYSGNCGDTGGVAGCSGGGTISIGPARITGNLSVTNGETMNLTGVVYVQGNITVENGSTIRCDVTFGADSCVLLADGYIDGNNNATFAGSGQTGSYLLAVSTKEGCNGTTASGCASGYSGINLGNNLTGAVFYTTDSMINVANNADMKAVVGYKLNISNNAVITYEQGVADTTFSSGPGGGWNVSSWKEVE
;
A
#
# COMPACT_ATOMS: atom_id res chain seq x y z
N MET A 1 86.65 64.44 -15.96
CA MET A 1 86.46 62.99 -16.20
C MET A 1 85.57 62.43 -15.08
N VAL A 2 84.31 62.87 -14.99
CA VAL A 2 83.41 62.57 -13.85
C VAL A 2 81.96 62.44 -14.33
N TYR A 3 81.64 61.46 -15.18
CA TYR A 3 80.22 61.14 -15.48
C TYR A 3 79.95 59.65 -15.79
N THR A 4 80.97 58.78 -15.79
CA THR A 4 80.79 57.35 -16.14
C THR A 4 80.26 56.49 -14.99
N ARG A 5 80.49 56.87 -13.72
CA ARG A 5 80.02 56.09 -12.55
C ARG A 5 78.54 56.31 -12.21
N GLY A 6 78.00 57.51 -12.45
CA GLY A 6 76.58 57.83 -12.23
C GLY A 6 75.66 57.18 -13.27
N ALA A 7 76.10 57.14 -14.54
CA ALA A 7 75.35 56.53 -15.63
C ALA A 7 75.20 55.01 -15.50
N ALA A 8 76.22 54.32 -14.99
CA ALA A 8 76.14 52.87 -14.74
C ALA A 8 75.11 52.55 -13.65
N LEU A 9 75.10 53.33 -12.56
CA LEU A 9 74.19 53.12 -11.43
C LEU A 9 72.72 53.40 -11.82
N THR A 10 72.47 54.44 -12.63
CA THR A 10 71.11 54.71 -13.14
C THR A 10 70.63 53.65 -14.12
N ILE A 11 71.49 53.12 -15.00
CA ILE A 11 71.11 52.03 -15.93
C ILE A 11 70.78 50.75 -15.16
N THR A 12 71.57 50.39 -14.14
CA THR A 12 71.28 49.22 -13.30
C THR A 12 69.97 49.37 -12.55
N VAL A 13 69.69 50.54 -11.97
CA VAL A 13 68.41 50.83 -11.31
C VAL A 13 67.24 50.77 -12.29
N LEU A 14 67.40 51.35 -13.50
CA LEU A 14 66.37 51.31 -14.54
C LEU A 14 66.11 49.88 -15.03
N PHE A 15 67.15 49.07 -15.18
CA PHE A 15 67.05 47.67 -15.56
C PHE A 15 66.29 46.87 -14.50
N PHE A 16 66.65 46.99 -13.22
CA PHE A 16 65.91 46.34 -12.14
C PHE A 16 64.46 46.82 -12.01
N LEU A 17 64.20 48.10 -12.30
CA LEU A 17 62.83 48.66 -12.34
C LEU A 17 62.00 48.06 -13.50
N ILE A 18 62.60 47.91 -14.68
CA ILE A 18 61.91 47.30 -15.84
C ILE A 18 61.64 45.81 -15.56
N VAL A 19 62.62 45.08 -15.02
CA VAL A 19 62.46 43.67 -14.67
C VAL A 19 61.40 43.50 -13.57
N SER A 20 61.37 44.37 -12.55
CA SER A 20 60.36 44.28 -11.49
C SER A 20 58.95 44.59 -12.01
N ILE A 21 58.78 45.59 -12.88
CA ILE A 21 57.50 45.88 -13.53
C ILE A 21 57.06 44.70 -14.42
N ALA A 22 57.98 44.10 -15.18
CA ALA A 22 57.68 42.95 -16.03
C ALA A 22 57.22 41.73 -15.21
N ILE A 23 57.85 41.47 -14.05
CA ILE A 23 57.44 40.39 -13.14
C ILE A 23 56.05 40.68 -12.55
N VAL A 24 55.79 41.92 -12.10
CA VAL A 24 54.48 42.32 -11.56
C VAL A 24 53.38 42.16 -12.62
N LEU A 25 53.57 42.73 -13.81
CA LEU A 25 52.59 42.63 -14.91
C LEU A 25 52.40 41.17 -15.37
N GLY A 26 53.47 40.39 -15.43
CA GLY A 26 53.42 38.96 -15.74
C GLY A 26 52.63 38.14 -14.73
N SER A 27 52.69 38.51 -13.44
CA SER A 27 51.96 37.83 -12.36
C SER A 27 50.49 38.26 -12.21
N MET A 28 50.10 39.44 -12.69
CA MET A 28 48.72 39.94 -12.59
C MET A 28 47.72 39.10 -13.39
N SER A 29 48.08 38.64 -14.59
CA SER A 29 47.14 37.91 -15.46
C SER A 29 46.71 36.55 -14.88
N PRO A 30 47.63 35.68 -14.38
CA PRO A 30 47.25 34.46 -13.68
C PRO A 30 46.38 34.72 -12.45
N VAL A 31 46.71 35.72 -11.62
CA VAL A 31 45.94 36.04 -10.40
C VAL A 31 44.52 36.49 -10.73
N VAL A 32 44.35 37.34 -11.75
CA VAL A 32 43.01 37.77 -12.20
C VAL A 32 42.23 36.59 -12.78
N ARG A 33 42.88 35.68 -13.51
CA ARG A 33 42.23 34.47 -14.03
C ARG A 33 41.81 33.53 -12.90
N ASP A 34 42.66 33.32 -11.90
CA ASP A 34 42.35 32.46 -10.75
C ASP A 34 41.23 33.07 -9.90
N LEU A 35 41.22 34.39 -9.72
CA LEU A 35 40.12 35.09 -9.06
C LEU A 35 38.79 34.91 -9.83
N LYS A 36 38.80 35.05 -11.16
CA LYS A 36 37.61 34.80 -11.99
C LYS A 36 37.15 33.34 -11.88
N ASN A 37 38.07 32.38 -11.94
CA ASN A 37 37.75 30.96 -11.80
C ASN A 37 37.15 30.66 -10.42
N ALA A 38 37.72 31.21 -9.34
CA ALA A 38 37.19 31.07 -8.00
C ALA A 38 35.80 31.70 -7.86
N GLN A 39 35.58 32.88 -8.44
CA GLN A 39 34.26 33.53 -8.47
C GLN A 39 33.23 32.72 -9.26
N THR A 40 33.59 32.18 -10.43
CA THR A 40 32.73 31.31 -11.22
C THR A 40 32.40 30.02 -10.48
N LEU A 41 33.38 29.41 -9.81
CA LEU A 41 33.16 28.22 -8.98
C LEU A 41 32.20 28.51 -7.81
N MET A 42 32.37 29.64 -7.13
CA MET A 42 31.47 30.06 -6.05
C MET A 42 30.04 30.29 -6.53
N LYS A 43 29.86 30.96 -7.68
CA LYS A 43 28.54 31.17 -8.29
C LYS A 43 27.92 29.86 -8.75
N SER A 44 28.69 28.96 -9.34
CA SER A 44 28.23 27.63 -9.75
C SER A 44 27.81 26.78 -8.56
N LYS A 45 28.54 26.81 -7.44
CA LYS A 45 28.11 26.15 -6.19
C LYS A 45 26.82 26.75 -5.64
N SER A 46 26.71 28.08 -5.66
CA SER A 46 25.49 28.77 -5.23
C SER A 46 24.29 28.36 -6.08
N SER A 47 24.44 28.29 -7.41
CA SER A 47 23.38 27.85 -8.33
C SER A 47 23.00 26.37 -8.11
N TYR A 48 23.96 25.51 -7.81
CA TYR A 48 23.69 24.12 -7.41
C TYR A 48 22.83 24.06 -6.13
N TYR A 49 23.23 24.75 -5.05
CA TYR A 49 22.45 24.76 -3.80
C TYR A 49 21.06 25.38 -3.97
N THR A 50 20.92 26.38 -4.85
CA THR A 50 19.61 26.95 -5.20
C THR A 50 18.72 25.94 -5.93
N SER A 51 19.30 25.10 -6.80
CA SER A 51 18.59 24.01 -7.48
C SER A 51 18.17 22.90 -6.50
N ASP A 52 19.08 22.51 -5.62
CA ASP A 52 18.88 21.48 -4.60
C ASP A 52 17.77 21.90 -3.60
N ALA A 53 17.78 23.16 -3.14
CA ALA A 53 16.71 23.67 -2.29
C ALA A 53 15.33 23.65 -2.99
N GLY A 54 15.29 23.98 -4.28
CA GLY A 54 14.05 23.95 -5.06
C GLY A 54 13.54 22.52 -5.29
N ILE A 55 14.43 21.56 -5.53
CA ILE A 55 14.01 20.17 -5.77
C ILE A 55 13.51 19.49 -4.49
N GLU A 56 14.14 19.77 -3.35
CA GLU A 56 13.71 19.24 -2.05
C GLU A 56 12.35 19.81 -1.61
N ASP A 57 12.11 21.12 -1.79
CA ASP A 57 10.80 21.73 -1.53
C ASP A 57 9.71 21.16 -2.44
N ALA A 58 9.99 21.01 -3.74
CA ALA A 58 9.04 20.43 -4.68
C ALA A 58 8.80 18.93 -4.43
N TYR A 59 9.82 18.18 -4.03
CA TYR A 59 9.68 16.78 -3.62
C TYR A 59 8.79 16.65 -2.39
N TYR A 60 9.05 17.44 -1.35
CA TYR A 60 8.23 17.48 -0.13
C TYR A 60 6.76 17.80 -0.45
N ARG A 61 6.50 18.87 -1.20
CA ARG A 61 5.14 19.25 -1.62
C ARG A 61 4.48 18.20 -2.50
N THR A 62 5.24 17.50 -3.33
CA THR A 62 4.75 16.38 -4.15
C THR A 62 4.39 15.17 -3.29
N LYS A 63 5.14 14.91 -2.20
CA LYS A 63 4.86 13.85 -1.22
C LYS A 63 3.59 14.16 -0.42
N GLU A 64 3.41 15.41 0.02
CA GLU A 64 2.30 15.86 0.87
C GLU A 64 1.05 16.34 0.09
N ALA A 65 0.98 16.07 -1.21
CA ALA A 65 -0.12 16.50 -2.10
C ALA A 65 -0.45 18.01 -2.05
N MET A 66 0.55 18.86 -1.78
CA MET A 66 0.40 20.31 -1.73
C MET A 66 0.36 20.91 -3.14
N LEU A 67 -0.33 22.06 -3.28
CA LEU A 67 -0.35 22.79 -4.54
C LEU A 67 1.05 23.31 -4.91
N LEU A 68 1.48 23.01 -6.14
CA LEU A 68 2.71 23.53 -6.75
C LEU A 68 2.35 24.14 -8.11
N SER A 69 2.82 25.34 -8.43
CA SER A 69 2.69 25.83 -9.81
C SER A 69 3.67 25.09 -10.73
N SER A 70 3.37 25.00 -12.03
CA SER A 70 4.26 24.37 -13.00
C SER A 70 4.50 25.32 -14.19
N PRO A 71 5.71 25.93 -14.31
CA PRO A 71 6.80 25.88 -13.34
C PRO A 71 6.52 26.72 -12.08
N GLU A 72 7.13 26.34 -10.95
CA GLU A 72 7.24 27.13 -9.71
C GLU A 72 8.57 27.88 -9.74
N VAL A 73 8.55 29.18 -9.41
CA VAL A 73 9.77 30.00 -9.41
C VAL A 73 10.01 30.56 -8.02
N LEU A 74 11.15 30.19 -7.44
CA LEU A 74 11.56 30.66 -6.11
C LEU A 74 12.86 31.48 -6.22
N ALA A 75 12.97 32.51 -5.39
CA ALA A 75 14.20 33.30 -5.26
C ALA A 75 14.86 33.01 -3.91
N LEU A 76 16.14 32.63 -3.94
CA LEU A 76 16.92 32.30 -2.74
C LEU A 76 18.31 32.92 -2.82
N ASN A 77 18.63 33.80 -1.87
CA ASN A 77 19.95 34.39 -1.68
C ASN A 77 20.60 34.97 -2.96
N GLY A 78 19.81 35.65 -3.79
CA GLY A 78 20.27 36.27 -5.05
C GLY A 78 20.34 35.32 -6.26
N GLY A 79 19.96 34.05 -6.09
CA GLY A 79 19.68 33.11 -7.18
C GLY A 79 18.17 32.91 -7.39
N THR A 80 17.81 32.36 -8.54
CA THR A 80 16.44 31.97 -8.89
C THR A 80 16.42 30.51 -9.27
N VAL A 81 15.45 29.73 -8.77
CA VAL A 81 15.20 28.36 -9.22
C VAL A 81 13.85 28.28 -9.91
N SER A 82 13.79 27.58 -11.04
CA SER A 82 12.56 27.19 -11.72
C SER A 82 12.39 25.68 -11.55
N VAL A 83 11.28 25.25 -10.96
CA VAL A 83 10.98 23.83 -10.75
C VAL A 83 9.79 23.41 -11.60
N ALA A 84 9.96 22.37 -12.40
CA ALA A 84 8.91 21.78 -13.21
C ALA A 84 8.64 20.35 -12.74
N VAL A 85 7.37 20.04 -12.49
CA VAL A 85 6.91 18.67 -12.21
C VAL A 85 6.18 18.15 -13.43
N THR A 86 6.71 17.11 -14.06
CA THR A 86 6.16 16.49 -15.25
C THR A 86 5.71 15.07 -14.92
N ALA A 87 4.45 14.74 -15.22
CA ALA A 87 4.00 13.35 -15.15
C ALA A 87 4.65 12.55 -16.28
N VAL A 88 5.43 11.52 -15.93
CA VAL A 88 6.03 10.58 -16.89
C VAL A 88 5.08 9.41 -17.13
N SER A 89 4.32 9.01 -16.10
CA SER A 89 3.20 8.06 -16.16
C SER A 89 2.20 8.36 -15.04
N GLY A 90 1.13 7.56 -14.93
CA GLY A 90 0.18 7.64 -13.80
C GLY A 90 0.80 7.37 -12.42
N THR A 91 2.00 6.76 -12.38
CA THR A 91 2.71 6.38 -11.15
C THR A 91 4.14 6.91 -11.12
N GLN A 92 4.56 7.77 -12.05
CA GLN A 92 5.91 8.34 -12.07
C GLN A 92 5.87 9.82 -12.42
N LYS A 93 6.58 10.63 -11.63
CA LYS A 93 6.80 12.06 -11.90
C LYS A 93 8.28 12.34 -12.01
N GLU A 94 8.62 13.25 -12.89
CA GLU A 94 9.93 13.87 -12.97
C GLU A 94 9.85 15.27 -12.38
N ILE A 95 10.74 15.59 -11.45
CA ILE A 95 10.92 16.93 -10.88
C ILE A 95 12.26 17.44 -11.40
N LEU A 96 12.24 18.51 -12.18
CA LEU A 96 13.42 19.18 -12.69
C LEU A 96 13.55 20.55 -12.05
N ALA A 97 14.63 20.79 -11.32
CA ALA A 97 14.96 22.08 -10.72
C ALA A 97 16.15 22.70 -11.44
N SER A 98 15.93 23.88 -12.04
CA SER A 98 16.93 24.67 -12.74
C SER A 98 17.27 25.93 -11.94
N GLY A 99 18.41 25.93 -11.24
CA GLY A 99 18.86 27.06 -10.44
C GLY A 99 19.88 27.93 -11.18
N ALA A 100 19.66 29.24 -11.18
CA ALA A 100 20.47 30.24 -11.85
C ALA A 100 21.04 31.26 -10.85
N VAL A 101 22.36 31.50 -10.91
CA VAL A 101 23.04 32.60 -10.18
C VAL A 101 23.94 33.37 -11.15
N GLY A 102 23.44 34.51 -11.62
CA GLY A 102 24.08 35.29 -12.68
C GLY A 102 23.96 34.60 -14.04
N SER A 103 25.07 34.14 -14.59
CA SER A 103 25.15 33.38 -15.86
C SER A 103 25.54 31.91 -15.66
N ASN A 104 25.45 31.41 -14.42
CA ASN A 104 25.77 30.02 -14.10
C ASN A 104 24.48 29.32 -13.73
N ASP A 105 24.19 28.26 -14.47
CA ASP A 105 23.01 27.44 -14.31
C ASP A 105 23.45 26.02 -13.92
N ARG A 106 22.68 25.39 -13.03
CA ARG A 106 22.84 23.99 -12.63
C ARG A 106 21.45 23.39 -12.61
N ASN A 107 21.32 22.16 -13.10
CA ASN A 107 20.05 21.47 -13.19
C ASN A 107 20.13 20.19 -12.36
N VAL A 108 19.19 20.00 -11.46
CA VAL A 108 19.05 18.76 -10.67
C VAL A 108 17.73 18.11 -11.08
N LYS A 109 17.77 16.81 -11.31
CA LYS A 109 16.62 16.01 -11.70
C LYS A 109 16.37 14.90 -10.70
N LEU A 110 15.13 14.81 -10.25
CA LEU A 110 14.60 13.75 -9.41
C LEU A 110 13.52 13.00 -10.20
N VAL A 111 13.60 11.67 -10.23
CA VAL A 111 12.49 10.84 -10.69
C VAL A 111 11.89 10.20 -9.47
N VAL A 112 10.59 10.43 -9.25
CA VAL A 112 9.83 9.85 -8.16
C VAL A 112 8.79 8.89 -8.72
N SER A 113 8.68 7.72 -8.10
CA SER A 113 7.64 6.76 -8.45
C SER A 113 6.69 6.59 -7.28
N ALA A 114 5.39 6.55 -7.57
CA ALA A 114 4.37 6.26 -6.59
C ALA A 114 4.64 4.87 -6.01
N GLY A 115 5.06 4.84 -4.75
CA GLY A 115 4.80 3.75 -3.85
C GLY A 115 3.29 3.64 -3.72
N VAL A 116 2.82 2.41 -3.69
CA VAL A 116 1.43 2.07 -3.84
C VAL A 116 0.84 1.81 -2.47
N GLY A 117 0.16 2.81 -1.91
CA GLY A 117 -0.38 2.78 -0.54
C GLY A 117 -1.51 1.77 -0.40
N SER A 118 -1.59 1.16 0.77
CA SER A 118 -2.80 0.47 1.22
C SER A 118 -3.60 1.47 2.06
N ASP A 119 -4.77 1.89 1.56
CA ASP A 119 -5.65 2.80 2.27
C ASP A 119 -6.42 2.03 3.38
N PHE A 120 -6.24 2.45 4.64
CA PHE A 120 -7.02 1.98 5.78
C PHE A 120 -8.10 3.02 6.14
N ALA A 121 -9.10 3.16 5.26
CA ALA A 121 -10.09 4.24 5.32
C ALA A 121 -11.14 4.12 6.44
N TYR A 122 -11.23 2.95 7.09
CA TYR A 122 -12.28 2.61 8.05
C TYR A 122 -11.69 2.28 9.42
N GLY A 123 -12.45 2.57 10.48
CA GLY A 123 -12.14 2.09 11.82
C GLY A 123 -12.13 0.56 11.88
N ALA A 124 -13.05 -0.06 11.14
CA ALA A 124 -13.01 -1.48 10.85
C ALA A 124 -13.36 -1.74 9.37
N GLN A 125 -12.48 -2.44 8.66
CA GLN A 125 -12.78 -3.04 7.36
C GLN A 125 -12.75 -4.56 7.49
N VAL A 126 -13.91 -5.20 7.36
CA VAL A 126 -14.06 -6.62 7.70
C VAL A 126 -14.53 -7.44 6.51
N GLY A 127 -13.99 -8.63 6.37
CA GLY A 127 -14.32 -9.58 5.31
C GLY A 127 -15.67 -10.26 5.51
N ASP A 128 -15.85 -11.38 4.80
CA ASP A 128 -17.12 -12.10 4.72
C ASP A 128 -17.57 -12.70 6.06
N GLY A 129 -16.64 -12.87 7.01
CA GLY A 129 -16.94 -13.32 8.37
C GLY A 129 -17.74 -12.31 9.20
N GLY A 130 -17.74 -11.04 8.81
CA GLY A 130 -18.55 -9.99 9.41
C GLY A 130 -18.12 -9.55 10.81
N ILE A 131 -18.96 -8.75 11.44
CA ILE A 131 -18.70 -8.11 12.74
C ILE A 131 -19.71 -8.61 13.76
N VAL A 132 -19.21 -9.08 14.90
CA VAL A 132 -20.01 -9.44 16.06
C VAL A 132 -19.67 -8.49 17.20
N MET A 133 -20.66 -7.76 17.70
CA MET A 133 -20.50 -6.75 18.74
C MET A 133 -21.22 -7.19 20.02
N GLY A 134 -20.48 -7.24 21.13
CA GLY A 134 -21.00 -7.52 22.47
C GLY A 134 -21.82 -6.36 23.03
N GLY A 135 -22.44 -6.58 24.18
CA GLY A 135 -23.29 -5.57 24.81
C GLY A 135 -22.47 -4.37 25.27
N ASN A 136 -23.00 -3.16 25.05
CA ASN A 136 -22.34 -1.89 25.33
C ASN A 136 -20.95 -1.73 24.67
N SER A 137 -20.68 -2.45 23.58
CA SER A 137 -19.43 -2.27 22.83
C SER A 137 -19.55 -1.14 21.81
N SER A 138 -18.43 -0.49 21.48
CA SER A 138 -18.46 0.69 20.62
C SER A 138 -17.30 0.73 19.62
N ILE A 139 -17.56 1.26 18.42
CA ILE A 139 -16.54 1.64 17.44
C ILE A 139 -16.59 3.17 17.27
N GLU A 140 -15.52 3.83 17.70
CA GLU A 140 -15.42 5.28 17.86
C GLU A 140 -14.23 5.84 17.08
N GLY A 141 -14.23 7.16 16.83
CA GLY A 141 -13.06 7.87 16.34
C GLY A 141 -12.34 8.61 17.46
N THR A 142 -11.02 8.80 17.34
CA THR A 142 -10.21 9.58 18.27
C THR A 142 -10.55 11.07 18.17
N GLY A 143 -10.44 11.80 19.28
CA GLY A 143 -10.54 13.27 19.26
C GLY A 143 -11.91 13.83 18.89
N GLY A 144 -12.99 13.04 19.07
CA GLY A 144 -14.35 13.43 18.72
C GLY A 144 -14.73 13.18 17.26
N ALA A 145 -13.87 12.48 16.50
CA ALA A 145 -14.22 11.94 15.20
C ALA A 145 -15.15 10.72 15.34
N VAL A 146 -15.81 10.34 14.24
CA VAL A 146 -16.66 9.15 14.18
C VAL A 146 -15.88 7.94 13.63
N GLY A 147 -16.21 6.74 14.11
CA GLY A 147 -15.66 5.47 13.65
C GLY A 147 -16.53 4.86 12.56
N ASN A 148 -16.08 4.93 11.30
CA ASN A 148 -16.78 4.32 10.16
C ASN A 148 -16.42 2.85 10.02
N VAL A 149 -17.38 2.05 9.55
CA VAL A 149 -17.24 0.61 9.40
C VAL A 149 -17.68 0.17 8.01
N TYR A 150 -16.87 -0.67 7.38
CA TYR A 150 -17.22 -1.40 6.17
C TYR A 150 -17.09 -2.90 6.40
N SER A 151 -18.11 -3.67 6.06
CA SER A 151 -18.10 -5.11 6.23
C SER A 151 -18.62 -5.82 4.98
N ASN A 152 -17.88 -6.80 4.47
CA ASN A 152 -18.35 -7.71 3.41
C ASN A 152 -19.27 -8.80 3.99
N GLY A 153 -19.22 -9.02 5.31
CA GLY A 153 -20.09 -9.91 6.06
C GLY A 153 -21.11 -9.16 6.93
N PRO A 154 -22.03 -9.87 7.60
CA PRO A 154 -23.06 -9.26 8.43
C PRO A 154 -22.48 -8.51 9.63
N ILE A 155 -23.15 -7.45 10.07
CA ILE A 155 -22.89 -6.79 11.36
C ILE A 155 -24.02 -7.15 12.32
N THR A 156 -23.67 -7.78 13.43
CA THR A 156 -24.63 -8.19 14.47
C THR A 156 -24.18 -7.69 15.82
N GLY A 157 -25.04 -6.93 16.51
CA GLY A 157 -24.78 -6.44 17.85
C GLY A 157 -25.66 -7.09 18.92
N ALA A 158 -25.20 -6.99 20.17
CA ALA A 158 -26.03 -7.19 21.36
C ALA A 158 -26.56 -5.83 21.86
N ASN A 159 -27.31 -5.83 22.98
CA ASN A 159 -27.91 -4.60 23.51
C ASN A 159 -26.83 -3.53 23.82
N GLY A 160 -27.01 -2.33 23.27
CA GLY A 160 -26.09 -1.20 23.45
C GLY A 160 -24.83 -1.25 22.58
N ALA A 161 -24.76 -2.14 21.58
CA ALA A 161 -23.68 -2.12 20.60
C ALA A 161 -23.79 -0.88 19.69
N GLU A 162 -22.72 -0.09 19.57
CA GLU A 162 -22.72 1.20 18.89
C GLU A 162 -21.62 1.32 17.82
N VAL A 163 -21.98 1.84 16.66
CA VAL A 163 -21.04 2.37 15.66
C VAL A 163 -21.29 3.86 15.55
N THR A 164 -20.33 4.68 15.98
CA THR A 164 -20.51 6.15 16.04
C THR A 164 -20.57 6.80 14.66
N GLY A 165 -19.97 6.18 13.64
CA GLY A 165 -19.95 6.66 12.27
C GLY A 165 -20.93 5.94 11.34
N ASP A 166 -20.56 5.88 10.07
CA ASP A 166 -21.31 5.16 9.05
C ASP A 166 -21.07 3.65 9.19
N ALA A 167 -22.12 2.85 8.99
CA ALA A 167 -22.04 1.40 8.92
C ALA A 167 -22.52 0.91 7.55
N VAL A 168 -21.61 0.33 6.77
CA VAL A 168 -21.89 -0.20 5.44
C VAL A 168 -21.67 -1.71 5.42
N VAL A 169 -22.68 -2.46 4.99
CA VAL A 169 -22.59 -3.92 4.79
C VAL A 169 -22.86 -4.26 3.34
N ALA A 170 -21.87 -4.85 2.69
CA ALA A 170 -21.98 -5.29 1.32
C ALA A 170 -22.79 -6.59 1.18
N THR A 171 -23.21 -6.86 -0.05
CA THR A 171 -23.66 -8.19 -0.46
C THR A 171 -22.55 -9.21 -0.22
N SER A 172 -22.85 -10.31 0.46
CA SER A 172 -21.87 -11.39 0.62
C SER A 172 -21.59 -12.04 -0.74
N VAL A 173 -20.42 -12.65 -0.88
CA VAL A 173 -20.03 -13.35 -2.10
C VAL A 173 -19.68 -14.80 -1.81
N GLU A 174 -19.89 -15.65 -2.81
CA GLU A 174 -19.51 -17.06 -2.77
C GLU A 174 -18.67 -17.39 -4.02
N GLU A 175 -17.60 -18.15 -3.82
CA GLU A 175 -16.75 -18.63 -4.91
C GLU A 175 -17.56 -19.58 -5.81
N ASP A 176 -17.57 -19.31 -7.12
CA ASP A 176 -18.10 -20.25 -8.10
C ASP A 176 -17.00 -21.25 -8.47
N VAL A 177 -16.97 -22.35 -7.73
CA VAL A 177 -15.97 -23.41 -7.88
C VAL A 177 -16.03 -24.14 -9.23
N GLN A 178 -17.10 -23.94 -10.03
CA GLN A 178 -17.21 -24.47 -11.39
C GLN A 178 -16.68 -23.50 -12.46
N ALA A 179 -16.52 -22.23 -12.10
CA ALA A 179 -15.97 -21.18 -12.94
C ALA A 179 -14.65 -20.66 -12.36
N GLN A 180 -13.68 -21.58 -12.19
CA GLN A 180 -12.34 -21.25 -11.75
C GLN A 180 -11.27 -22.15 -12.39
N SER A 181 -10.05 -21.63 -12.45
CA SER A 181 -8.84 -22.37 -12.77
C SER A 181 -7.75 -21.95 -11.79
N THR A 182 -7.19 -22.89 -11.04
CA THR A 182 -6.22 -22.59 -9.97
C THR A 182 -4.84 -23.22 -10.21
N VAL A 183 -4.71 -24.03 -11.26
CA VAL A 183 -3.43 -24.64 -11.62
C VAL A 183 -2.52 -23.59 -12.25
N CYS A 184 -1.32 -23.48 -11.70
CA CYS A 184 -0.30 -22.53 -12.15
C CYS A 184 1.01 -23.29 -12.42
N ASN A 185 1.33 -23.51 -13.70
CA ASN A 185 2.53 -24.24 -14.11
C ASN A 185 3.29 -23.60 -15.28
N LEU A 186 2.77 -22.50 -15.85
CA LEU A 186 3.40 -21.77 -16.94
C LEU A 186 3.19 -20.26 -16.82
N ASP A 187 4.26 -19.50 -17.03
CA ASP A 187 4.22 -18.04 -17.11
C ASP A 187 3.65 -17.59 -18.48
N GLN A 188 2.62 -16.75 -18.47
CA GLN A 188 2.15 -16.05 -19.66
C GLN A 188 2.37 -14.54 -19.49
N ASN A 189 3.28 -13.99 -20.29
CA ASN A 189 3.50 -12.53 -20.32
C ASN A 189 2.29 -11.85 -20.96
N ILE A 190 1.85 -10.76 -20.35
CA ILE A 190 0.73 -9.93 -20.76
C ILE A 190 1.28 -8.55 -21.07
N ALA A 191 0.91 -7.97 -22.22
CA ALA A 191 1.36 -6.63 -22.62
C ALA A 191 2.87 -6.44 -22.68
N ARG A 192 3.64 -7.51 -22.93
CA ARG A 192 5.09 -7.40 -23.17
C ARG A 192 5.43 -7.06 -24.61
N THR A 193 4.67 -7.60 -25.55
CA THR A 193 4.90 -7.47 -27.00
C THR A 193 3.58 -7.33 -27.74
N SER A 194 3.53 -6.57 -28.82
CA SER A 194 2.38 -6.55 -29.73
C SER A 194 2.43 -7.75 -30.68
N PRO A 195 1.31 -8.45 -30.98
CA PRO A 195 -0.08 -8.12 -30.65
C PRO A 195 -0.62 -8.73 -29.34
N GLU A 196 0.24 -9.25 -28.46
CA GLU A 196 -0.14 -9.87 -27.17
C GLU A 196 -0.28 -8.78 -26.07
N ILE A 197 -1.29 -7.92 -26.21
CA ILE A 197 -1.53 -6.81 -25.29
C ILE A 197 -2.66 -7.16 -24.33
N ASP A 198 -3.88 -7.30 -24.84
CA ASP A 198 -5.01 -7.72 -24.01
C ASP A 198 -5.18 -9.22 -24.09
N PHE A 199 -5.49 -9.81 -22.94
CA PHE A 199 -5.75 -11.24 -22.85
C PHE A 199 -7.14 -11.49 -22.28
N ALA A 200 -7.78 -12.53 -22.78
CA ALA A 200 -9.10 -12.95 -22.36
C ALA A 200 -9.10 -14.43 -21.97
N GLN A 201 -9.80 -14.74 -20.88
CA GLN A 201 -10.11 -16.10 -20.44
C GLN A 201 -11.62 -16.29 -20.40
N SER A 202 -12.13 -17.31 -21.08
CA SER A 202 -13.55 -17.66 -20.99
C SER A 202 -13.86 -18.46 -19.73
N PHE A 203 -15.10 -18.33 -19.27
CA PHE A 203 -15.69 -19.12 -18.19
C PHE A 203 -17.21 -19.23 -18.37
N SER A 204 -17.83 -20.19 -17.70
CA SER A 204 -19.29 -20.31 -17.63
C SER A 204 -19.71 -20.48 -16.18
N PRO A 205 -20.48 -19.54 -15.60
CA PRO A 205 -20.91 -19.64 -14.22
C PRO A 205 -21.90 -20.78 -14.03
N ALA A 206 -21.92 -21.36 -12.83
CA ALA A 206 -22.88 -22.40 -12.47
C ALA A 206 -24.30 -21.84 -12.29
N ASP A 207 -24.40 -20.64 -11.70
CA ASP A 207 -25.66 -20.02 -11.30
C ASP A 207 -25.97 -18.72 -12.07
N SER A 208 -27.25 -18.36 -12.10
CA SER A 208 -27.69 -17.04 -12.62
C SER A 208 -27.69 -16.01 -11.51
N LYS A 209 -26.53 -15.37 -11.27
CA LYS A 209 -26.31 -14.41 -10.18
C LYS A 209 -25.41 -13.25 -10.66
N PRO A 210 -25.41 -12.09 -9.97
CA PRO A 210 -24.44 -11.04 -10.22
C PRO A 210 -23.01 -11.50 -9.87
N LEU A 211 -22.05 -11.20 -10.75
CA LEU A 211 -20.62 -11.39 -10.52
C LEU A 211 -20.03 -10.14 -9.85
N TYR A 212 -19.68 -10.28 -8.58
CA TYR A 212 -19.15 -9.17 -7.78
C TYR A 212 -17.64 -9.09 -7.83
N LYS A 213 -16.94 -10.22 -7.91
CA LYS A 213 -15.47 -10.23 -7.79
C LYS A 213 -14.86 -11.31 -8.68
N VAL A 214 -13.68 -11.00 -9.20
CA VAL A 214 -12.77 -11.99 -9.80
C VAL A 214 -11.42 -11.90 -9.13
N SER A 215 -10.72 -13.01 -9.01
CA SER A 215 -9.34 -13.04 -8.49
C SER A 215 -8.42 -13.57 -9.57
N LEU A 216 -7.30 -12.89 -9.81
CA LEU A 216 -6.30 -13.29 -10.81
C LEU A 216 -5.03 -13.73 -10.10
N TYR A 217 -4.44 -14.86 -10.50
CA TYR A 217 -3.14 -15.28 -9.99
C TYR A 217 -2.02 -14.70 -10.85
N ILE A 218 -1.45 -13.57 -10.40
CA ILE A 218 -0.67 -12.66 -11.24
C ILE A 218 0.56 -12.12 -10.50
N LYS A 219 1.62 -11.82 -11.25
CA LYS A 219 2.82 -11.09 -10.79
C LYS A 219 3.20 -10.01 -11.80
N LYS A 220 4.13 -9.13 -11.46
CA LYS A 220 4.63 -8.07 -12.36
C LYS A 220 6.14 -8.07 -12.52
N THR A 221 6.59 -7.56 -13.66
CA THR A 221 7.97 -7.14 -13.91
C THR A 221 7.99 -5.62 -14.03
N GLY A 222 8.93 -4.96 -13.34
CA GLY A 222 9.02 -3.49 -13.34
C GLY A 222 7.85 -2.83 -12.61
N SER A 223 7.41 -1.69 -13.15
CA SER A 223 6.36 -0.85 -12.57
C SER A 223 5.27 -0.54 -13.61
N PRO A 224 4.50 -1.56 -14.06
CA PRO A 224 3.35 -1.31 -14.94
C PRO A 224 2.32 -0.41 -14.24
N GLY A 225 1.53 0.32 -15.04
CA GLY A 225 0.42 1.13 -14.55
C GLY A 225 -0.79 0.28 -14.18
N ASN A 226 -1.78 0.90 -13.50
CA ASN A 226 -3.07 0.25 -13.25
C ASN A 226 -3.76 -0.09 -14.57
N GLN A 227 -4.39 -1.26 -14.62
CA GLN A 227 -5.08 -1.75 -15.82
C GLN A 227 -6.57 -1.95 -15.59
N THR A 228 -7.32 -2.22 -16.65
CA THR A 228 -8.76 -2.47 -16.55
C THR A 228 -9.05 -3.96 -16.67
N ILE A 229 -9.78 -4.52 -15.71
CA ILE A 229 -10.44 -5.82 -15.89
C ILE A 229 -11.84 -5.57 -16.41
N ARG A 230 -12.21 -6.29 -17.47
CA ARG A 230 -13.56 -6.27 -18.04
C ARG A 230 -14.18 -7.64 -17.98
N VAL A 231 -15.50 -7.67 -17.84
CA VAL A 231 -16.33 -8.86 -18.01
C VAL A 231 -17.29 -8.60 -19.15
N VAL A 232 -17.28 -9.48 -20.15
CA VAL A 232 -18.17 -9.39 -21.32
C VAL A 232 -18.80 -10.75 -21.61
N ALA A 233 -19.93 -10.75 -22.33
CA ALA A 233 -20.51 -11.98 -22.85
C ALA A 233 -19.70 -12.54 -24.04
N ASP A 234 -19.86 -13.82 -24.35
CA ASP A 234 -19.49 -14.34 -25.66
C ASP A 234 -20.37 -13.73 -26.76
N ASN A 235 -19.81 -13.54 -27.97
CA ASN A 235 -20.58 -13.02 -29.10
C ASN A 235 -21.33 -14.09 -29.91
N GLY A 236 -21.34 -15.35 -29.45
CA GLY A 236 -21.93 -16.50 -30.13
C GLY A 236 -20.99 -17.19 -31.12
N SER A 237 -19.75 -16.69 -31.27
CA SER A 237 -18.71 -17.26 -32.14
C SER A 237 -17.47 -17.72 -31.36
N GLY A 238 -17.57 -17.82 -30.03
CA GLY A 238 -16.45 -18.23 -29.18
C GLY A 238 -15.38 -17.15 -29.06
N VAL A 239 -15.77 -15.88 -29.11
CA VAL A 239 -14.89 -14.72 -28.83
C VAL A 239 -15.63 -13.67 -28.00
N PRO A 240 -14.89 -12.83 -27.25
CA PRO A 240 -15.47 -11.75 -26.46
C PRO A 240 -16.34 -10.79 -27.29
N ASN A 241 -17.55 -10.49 -26.81
CA ASN A 241 -18.41 -9.42 -27.33
C ASN A 241 -17.80 -8.04 -27.02
N THR A 242 -18.08 -7.02 -27.81
CA THR A 242 -17.55 -5.66 -27.64
C THR A 242 -18.22 -4.87 -26.51
N THR A 243 -19.38 -5.32 -26.01
CA THR A 243 -20.10 -4.64 -24.93
C THR A 243 -19.62 -5.11 -23.56
N THR A 244 -19.05 -4.19 -22.79
CA THR A 244 -18.67 -4.44 -21.38
C THR A 244 -19.90 -4.54 -20.49
N LEU A 245 -19.98 -5.63 -19.70
CA LEU A 245 -21.04 -5.85 -18.71
C LEU A 245 -20.64 -5.33 -17.32
N ALA A 246 -19.37 -5.51 -16.95
CA ALA A 246 -18.76 -4.95 -15.75
C ALA A 246 -17.29 -4.63 -16.00
N SER A 247 -16.75 -3.65 -15.28
CA SER A 247 -15.33 -3.34 -15.31
C SER A 247 -14.86 -2.76 -13.99
N ALA A 248 -13.60 -3.01 -13.65
CA ALA A 248 -12.95 -2.48 -12.47
C ALA A 248 -11.44 -2.37 -12.70
N THR A 249 -10.77 -1.56 -11.88
CA THR A 249 -9.33 -1.34 -11.97
C THR A 249 -8.57 -2.49 -11.31
N LEU A 250 -7.65 -3.09 -12.06
CA LEU A 250 -6.58 -3.92 -11.50
C LEU A 250 -5.51 -3.00 -10.89
N GLN A 251 -5.49 -2.93 -9.56
CA GLN A 251 -4.55 -2.08 -8.84
C GLN A 251 -3.17 -2.74 -8.78
N THR A 252 -2.16 -2.08 -9.35
CA THR A 252 -0.78 -2.58 -9.34
C THR A 252 -0.13 -2.57 -7.97
N SER A 253 -0.74 -1.88 -7.01
CA SER A 253 -0.40 -1.91 -5.59
C SER A 253 -0.45 -3.30 -4.98
N LEU A 254 -1.45 -4.07 -5.39
CA LEU A 254 -1.73 -5.40 -4.91
C LEU A 254 -0.94 -6.47 -5.69
N ILE A 255 -0.17 -6.09 -6.71
CA ILE A 255 0.61 -7.03 -7.52
C ILE A 255 2.08 -6.87 -7.17
N THR A 256 2.76 -7.98 -6.89
CA THR A 256 4.19 -8.00 -6.56
C THR A 256 5.01 -8.76 -7.61
N THR A 257 6.31 -8.89 -7.39
CA THR A 257 7.20 -9.67 -8.26
C THR A 257 7.06 -11.19 -8.07
N THR A 258 6.35 -11.62 -7.04
CA THR A 258 5.95 -13.02 -6.81
C THR A 258 4.47 -13.21 -7.15
N TYR A 259 4.07 -14.44 -7.46
CA TYR A 259 2.66 -14.73 -7.73
C TYR A 259 1.83 -14.61 -6.46
N GLY A 260 0.70 -13.90 -6.56
CA GLY A 260 -0.33 -13.83 -5.53
C GLY A 260 -1.70 -13.72 -6.18
N TRP A 261 -2.74 -14.08 -5.41
CA TRP A 261 -4.12 -13.80 -5.81
C TRP A 261 -4.40 -12.31 -5.62
N VAL A 262 -4.92 -11.68 -6.67
CA VAL A 262 -5.32 -10.27 -6.64
C VAL A 262 -6.79 -10.17 -6.97
N ASP A 263 -7.54 -9.67 -5.99
CA ASP A 263 -8.98 -9.48 -6.08
C ASP A 263 -9.31 -8.21 -6.86
N VAL A 264 -10.31 -8.30 -7.73
CA VAL A 264 -10.88 -7.20 -8.49
C VAL A 264 -12.38 -7.23 -8.31
N THR A 265 -12.90 -6.27 -7.54
CA THR A 265 -14.32 -6.15 -7.22
C THR A 265 -15.01 -5.09 -8.09
N PHE A 266 -16.19 -5.43 -8.59
CA PHE A 266 -17.00 -4.58 -9.45
C PHE A 266 -18.04 -3.81 -8.65
N SER A 267 -17.96 -2.47 -8.66
CA SER A 267 -18.98 -1.58 -8.07
C SER A 267 -20.32 -1.60 -8.83
N SER A 268 -20.32 -2.16 -10.04
CA SER A 268 -21.50 -2.40 -10.87
C SER A 268 -21.39 -3.82 -11.42
N PRO A 269 -21.83 -4.83 -10.65
CA PRO A 269 -21.63 -6.24 -10.98
C PRO A 269 -22.41 -6.64 -12.23
N ALA A 270 -21.85 -7.55 -13.03
CA ALA A 270 -22.52 -8.10 -14.20
C ALA A 270 -23.53 -9.17 -13.79
N SER A 271 -24.79 -9.03 -14.18
CA SER A 271 -25.80 -10.09 -14.01
C SER A 271 -25.53 -11.23 -14.98
N LEU A 272 -25.04 -12.36 -14.46
CA LEU A 272 -24.73 -13.53 -15.27
C LEU A 272 -25.90 -14.50 -15.30
N VAL A 273 -25.94 -15.33 -16.35
CA VAL A 273 -26.87 -16.44 -16.52
C VAL A 273 -26.07 -17.73 -16.53
N GLY A 274 -26.46 -18.68 -15.67
CA GLY A 274 -25.79 -19.97 -15.53
C GLY A 274 -25.70 -20.72 -16.86
N GLY A 275 -24.54 -21.32 -17.14
CA GLY A 275 -24.26 -22.07 -18.37
C GLY A 275 -23.92 -21.23 -19.61
N ASN A 276 -24.16 -19.91 -19.60
CA ASN A 276 -23.70 -19.04 -20.69
C ASN A 276 -22.19 -18.80 -20.59
N THR A 277 -21.53 -18.53 -21.73
CA THR A 277 -20.09 -18.21 -21.75
C THR A 277 -19.86 -16.71 -21.61
N TYR A 278 -18.94 -16.36 -20.72
CA TYR A 278 -18.45 -15.02 -20.46
C TYR A 278 -16.93 -14.99 -20.53
N TRP A 279 -16.36 -13.79 -20.59
CA TRP A 279 -14.92 -13.57 -20.72
C TRP A 279 -14.44 -12.56 -19.69
N ILE A 280 -13.38 -12.93 -18.96
CA ILE A 280 -12.56 -12.00 -18.17
C ILE A 280 -11.48 -11.48 -19.11
N ILE A 281 -11.35 -10.16 -19.22
CA ILE A 281 -10.35 -9.51 -20.06
C ILE A 281 -9.46 -8.65 -19.20
N LEU A 282 -8.15 -8.87 -19.29
CA LEU A 282 -7.14 -7.91 -18.84
C LEU A 282 -6.83 -7.00 -20.04
N ASP A 283 -7.37 -5.78 -19.97
CA ASP A 283 -7.24 -4.72 -20.98
C ASP A 283 -6.08 -3.79 -20.58
N ASP A 284 -5.03 -3.77 -21.39
CA ASP A 284 -3.79 -3.04 -21.13
C ASP A 284 -3.57 -1.94 -22.19
N ASP A 285 -3.07 -0.78 -21.76
CA ASP A 285 -2.88 0.39 -22.61
C ASP A 285 -1.79 0.22 -23.69
N GLY A 286 -0.89 -0.77 -23.55
CA GLY A 286 0.05 -1.09 -24.63
C GLY A 286 1.24 -1.96 -24.26
N ALA A 287 1.94 -2.45 -25.28
CA ALA A 287 3.10 -3.31 -25.08
C ALA A 287 4.30 -2.57 -24.46
N ASN A 288 4.86 -3.13 -23.39
CA ASN A 288 6.05 -2.62 -22.71
C ASN A 288 7.00 -3.76 -22.31
N THR A 289 8.25 -3.70 -22.78
CA THR A 289 9.22 -4.79 -22.55
C THR A 289 9.85 -4.81 -21.16
N THR A 290 9.70 -3.72 -20.38
CA THR A 290 10.27 -3.58 -19.03
C THR A 290 9.23 -3.55 -17.93
N ASN A 291 8.00 -3.12 -18.24
CA ASN A 291 6.91 -2.95 -17.29
C ASN A 291 5.69 -3.73 -17.77
N TYR A 292 5.51 -4.96 -17.32
CA TYR A 292 4.46 -5.85 -17.81
C TYR A 292 4.00 -6.84 -16.75
N PHE A 293 2.83 -7.45 -16.97
CA PHE A 293 2.27 -8.45 -16.08
C PHE A 293 2.56 -9.87 -16.56
N ILE A 294 2.54 -10.81 -15.63
CA ILE A 294 2.64 -12.23 -15.92
C ILE A 294 1.46 -12.90 -15.22
N TRP A 295 0.50 -13.35 -16.02
CA TRP A 295 -0.68 -14.07 -15.55
C TRP A 295 -0.38 -15.55 -15.60
N CYS A 296 -0.51 -16.26 -14.48
CA CYS A 296 -0.20 -17.68 -14.49
C CYS A 296 -1.20 -18.46 -15.33
N LYS A 297 -0.73 -19.53 -15.97
CA LYS A 297 -1.51 -20.40 -16.84
C LYS A 297 -1.29 -21.86 -16.48
N ASP A 298 -2.33 -22.68 -16.66
CA ASP A 298 -2.24 -24.13 -16.75
C ASP A 298 -2.03 -24.57 -18.19
N SER A 299 -0.83 -25.04 -18.51
CA SER A 299 -0.49 -25.52 -19.86
C SER A 299 -1.24 -26.79 -20.28
N ASN A 300 -1.87 -27.51 -19.34
CA ASN A 300 -2.58 -28.77 -19.62
C ASN A 300 -4.05 -28.57 -19.97
N ASN A 301 -4.54 -27.33 -19.94
CA ASN A 301 -5.93 -26.99 -20.24
C ASN A 301 -6.92 -27.74 -19.33
N GLY A 302 -6.60 -27.84 -18.03
CA GLY A 302 -7.37 -28.59 -17.05
C GLY A 302 -8.78 -28.02 -16.78
N PHE A 303 -9.05 -26.78 -17.22
CA PHE A 303 -10.36 -26.16 -17.12
C PHE A 303 -11.14 -26.41 -18.42
N GLY A 304 -11.90 -27.50 -18.47
CA GLY A 304 -12.41 -28.09 -19.72
C GLY A 304 -13.29 -27.21 -20.61
N ASN A 305 -13.90 -26.14 -20.09
CA ASN A 305 -14.69 -25.14 -20.84
C ASN A 305 -13.99 -23.78 -20.97
N GLY A 306 -12.74 -23.69 -20.55
CA GLY A 306 -11.90 -22.51 -20.68
C GLY A 306 -11.25 -22.38 -22.05
N VAL A 307 -11.13 -21.13 -22.48
CA VAL A 307 -10.42 -20.75 -23.69
C VAL A 307 -9.67 -19.46 -23.40
N GLY A 308 -8.35 -19.48 -23.60
CA GLY A 308 -7.52 -18.28 -23.60
C GLY A 308 -7.44 -17.66 -25.01
N LYS A 309 -7.44 -16.32 -25.09
CA LYS A 309 -7.20 -15.55 -26.33
C LYS A 309 -6.43 -14.27 -26.04
N TYR A 310 -5.83 -13.66 -27.06
CA TYR A 310 -5.26 -12.32 -26.98
C TYR A 310 -5.63 -11.44 -28.16
N ARG A 311 -5.40 -10.13 -28.03
CA ARG A 311 -5.47 -9.15 -29.12
C ARG A 311 -4.60 -7.93 -28.85
N ALA A 312 -4.39 -7.12 -29.90
CA ALA A 312 -3.51 -5.95 -29.85
C ALA A 312 -4.08 -4.75 -29.08
N SER A 313 -5.40 -4.60 -29.01
CA SER A 313 -6.08 -3.58 -28.19
C SER A 313 -7.59 -3.80 -28.23
N TRP A 314 -8.23 -3.70 -27.07
CA TRP A 314 -9.65 -3.84 -26.85
C TRP A 314 -10.44 -2.82 -27.68
N SER A 315 -9.92 -1.60 -27.68
CA SER A 315 -10.50 -0.42 -28.31
C SER A 315 -10.20 -0.32 -29.82
N SER A 316 -9.23 -1.08 -30.32
CA SER A 316 -8.93 -1.14 -31.75
C SER A 316 -9.83 -2.16 -32.46
N GLY A 317 -10.10 -2.04 -33.76
CA GLY A 317 -10.87 -3.05 -34.52
C GLY A 317 -10.14 -4.39 -34.76
N SER A 318 -9.05 -4.68 -34.04
CA SER A 318 -8.21 -5.86 -34.25
C SER A 318 -8.91 -7.16 -33.85
N ALA A 319 -8.83 -8.21 -34.67
CA ALA A 319 -9.45 -9.49 -34.36
C ALA A 319 -8.78 -10.18 -33.14
N TRP A 320 -9.57 -10.95 -32.38
CA TRP A 320 -9.04 -11.88 -31.38
C TRP A 320 -8.24 -12.99 -32.05
N SER A 321 -7.20 -13.47 -31.36
CA SER A 321 -6.41 -14.62 -31.80
C SER A 321 -7.26 -15.90 -31.90
N ALA A 322 -6.69 -16.92 -32.57
CA ALA A 322 -7.10 -18.30 -32.31
C ALA A 322 -6.95 -18.63 -30.81
N ALA A 323 -7.62 -19.69 -30.34
CA ALA A 323 -7.45 -20.15 -28.96
C ALA A 323 -5.96 -20.42 -28.69
N ILE A 324 -5.44 -19.88 -27.59
CA ILE A 324 -4.11 -20.25 -27.11
C ILE A 324 -4.22 -21.50 -26.24
N THR A 325 -3.14 -22.27 -26.16
CA THR A 325 -3.09 -23.45 -25.30
C THR A 325 -3.02 -23.05 -23.83
N GLY A 326 -3.91 -23.65 -23.03
CA GLY A 326 -3.93 -23.55 -21.59
C GLY A 326 -4.91 -22.51 -21.06
N ASP A 327 -5.20 -22.63 -19.77
CA ASP A 327 -6.19 -21.81 -19.07
C ASP A 327 -5.49 -20.89 -18.08
N PHE A 328 -5.83 -19.60 -18.12
CA PHE A 328 -5.36 -18.65 -17.13
C PHE A 328 -5.86 -19.02 -15.74
N ALA A 329 -5.06 -18.73 -14.70
CA ALA A 329 -5.46 -18.97 -13.32
C ALA A 329 -6.35 -17.82 -12.81
N PHE A 330 -7.62 -18.12 -12.56
CA PHE A 330 -8.62 -17.17 -12.09
C PHE A 330 -9.64 -17.83 -11.16
N LYS A 331 -10.33 -17.01 -10.37
CA LYS A 331 -11.52 -17.38 -9.61
C LYS A 331 -12.64 -16.37 -9.87
N THR A 332 -13.88 -16.82 -9.76
CA THR A 332 -15.07 -15.96 -9.88
C THR A 332 -15.92 -16.06 -8.62
N TYR A 333 -16.54 -14.95 -8.24
CA TYR A 333 -17.35 -14.85 -7.02
C TYR A 333 -18.71 -14.21 -7.33
N LEU A 334 -19.76 -14.99 -7.13
CA LEU A 334 -21.15 -14.61 -7.36
C LEU A 334 -21.79 -14.09 -6.07
N GLY A 335 -22.92 -13.39 -6.17
CA GLY A 335 -23.68 -12.95 -5.00
C GLY A 335 -24.14 -14.11 -4.12
N GLY A 336 -23.68 -14.13 -2.86
CA GLY A 336 -23.94 -15.18 -1.86
C GLY A 336 -25.18 -14.92 -0.99
N GLY A 337 -25.62 -13.68 -0.86
CA GLY A 337 -26.77 -13.34 -0.01
C GLY A 337 -26.85 -11.86 0.36
N PRO A 338 -27.96 -11.45 1.02
CA PRO A 338 -28.13 -10.06 1.42
C PRO A 338 -27.13 -9.67 2.52
N GLY A 339 -26.57 -8.47 2.43
CA GLY A 339 -25.85 -7.83 3.53
C GLY A 339 -26.80 -7.47 4.67
N ILE A 340 -26.44 -7.79 5.92
CA ILE A 340 -27.31 -7.64 7.09
C ILE A 340 -26.66 -6.75 8.16
N ILE A 341 -27.44 -5.80 8.68
CA ILE A 341 -27.18 -5.13 9.97
C ILE A 341 -28.30 -5.53 10.93
N ASN A 342 -27.95 -6.02 12.11
CA ASN A 342 -28.93 -6.40 13.12
C ASN A 342 -28.53 -5.98 14.53
N ASN A 343 -29.43 -5.28 15.22
CA ASN A 343 -29.33 -4.91 16.64
C ASN A 343 -28.07 -4.07 16.96
N VAL A 344 -27.89 -2.97 16.22
CA VAL A 344 -26.77 -2.03 16.36
C VAL A 344 -27.31 -0.60 16.36
N ASP A 345 -26.79 0.25 17.23
CA ASP A 345 -27.03 1.70 17.21
C ASP A 345 -25.98 2.37 16.31
N ILE A 346 -26.43 3.15 15.32
CA ILE A 346 -25.58 3.76 14.28
C ILE A 346 -25.69 5.28 14.37
N GLY A 347 -24.58 5.92 14.71
CA GLY A 347 -24.47 7.36 14.94
C GLY A 347 -24.55 8.22 13.67
N ALA A 348 -24.27 7.65 12.50
CA ALA A 348 -24.44 8.31 11.20
C ALA A 348 -25.34 7.52 10.24
N ALA A 349 -24.90 7.26 9.00
CA ALA A 349 -25.70 6.55 8.00
C ALA A 349 -25.51 5.02 8.08
N ALA A 350 -26.60 4.29 7.85
CA ALA A 350 -26.59 2.84 7.71
C ALA A 350 -26.90 2.47 6.26
N ARG A 351 -26.10 1.58 5.67
CA ARG A 351 -26.34 1.06 4.32
C ARG A 351 -26.11 -0.45 4.26
N ALA A 352 -27.15 -1.22 4.00
CA ALA A 352 -27.10 -2.67 3.83
C ALA A 352 -28.32 -3.15 3.02
N ASN A 353 -28.36 -4.40 2.59
CA ASN A 353 -29.58 -4.93 1.98
C ASN A 353 -30.72 -5.01 3.00
N THR A 354 -30.46 -5.60 4.17
CA THR A 354 -31.43 -5.82 5.24
C THR A 354 -30.94 -5.19 6.55
N VAL A 355 -31.79 -4.38 7.19
CA VAL A 355 -31.49 -3.78 8.50
C VAL A 355 -32.60 -4.08 9.50
N THR A 356 -32.28 -4.65 10.65
CA THR A 356 -33.29 -5.00 11.68
C THR A 356 -32.87 -4.59 13.09
N ASN A 357 -33.86 -4.31 13.94
CA ASN A 357 -33.68 -4.02 15.37
C ASN A 357 -32.65 -2.92 15.67
N SER A 358 -32.44 -1.98 14.74
CA SER A 358 -31.33 -1.02 14.81
C SER A 358 -31.84 0.41 14.99
N THR A 359 -31.09 1.23 15.72
CA THR A 359 -31.35 2.67 15.83
C THR A 359 -30.38 3.41 14.93
N ILE A 360 -30.89 4.18 13.97
CA ILE A 360 -30.06 4.95 13.05
C ILE A 360 -30.28 6.43 13.33
N THR A 361 -29.22 7.20 13.54
CA THR A 361 -29.30 8.66 13.72
C THR A 361 -29.43 9.36 12.36
N GLY A 362 -28.56 9.00 11.40
CA GLY A 362 -28.52 9.57 10.06
C GLY A 362 -29.52 8.95 9.08
N SER A 363 -29.07 8.66 7.86
CA SER A 363 -29.90 8.06 6.80
C SER A 363 -29.85 6.54 6.85
N LEU A 364 -30.99 5.89 6.59
CA LEU A 364 -31.09 4.43 6.51
C LEU A 364 -31.38 4.00 5.06
N TYR A 365 -30.39 3.45 4.38
CA TYR A 365 -30.53 2.88 3.03
C TYR A 365 -30.58 1.36 3.09
N CYS A 366 -31.73 0.78 2.76
CA CYS A 366 -31.94 -0.67 2.74
C CYS A 366 -33.05 -1.09 1.78
N GLN A 367 -33.05 -2.37 1.40
CA GLN A 367 -34.12 -2.98 0.61
C GLN A 367 -35.23 -3.55 1.51
N SER A 368 -34.86 -4.04 2.69
CA SER A 368 -35.79 -4.61 3.67
C SER A 368 -35.39 -4.22 5.09
N GLY A 369 -36.36 -4.04 5.97
CA GLY A 369 -36.08 -3.81 7.37
C GLY A 369 -37.30 -3.87 8.27
N SER A 370 -37.05 -4.12 9.55
CA SER A 370 -38.09 -4.25 10.58
C SER A 370 -37.55 -3.83 11.96
N SER A 371 -38.44 -3.35 12.83
CA SER A 371 -38.09 -2.93 14.19
C SER A 371 -36.98 -1.88 14.28
N ASN A 372 -36.80 -1.06 13.24
CA ASN A 372 -35.88 0.07 13.26
C ASN A 372 -36.61 1.36 13.64
N ASN A 373 -35.87 2.38 14.07
CA ASN A 373 -36.42 3.71 14.34
C ASN A 373 -36.78 4.51 13.06
N LYS A 374 -36.38 4.03 11.87
CA LYS A 374 -36.66 4.63 10.55
C LYS A 374 -37.08 3.57 9.55
N ALA A 375 -37.86 3.97 8.54
CA ALA A 375 -38.17 3.14 7.39
C ALA A 375 -36.98 3.07 6.41
N CYS A 376 -36.88 1.97 5.65
CA CYS A 376 -35.86 1.83 4.62
C CYS A 376 -36.03 2.84 3.49
N ASN A 377 -34.94 3.52 3.12
CA ASN A 377 -34.83 4.21 1.84
C ASN A 377 -34.25 3.26 0.79
N THR A 378 -35.07 2.85 -0.18
CA THR A 378 -34.72 1.88 -1.24
C THR A 378 -34.14 2.54 -2.50
N SER A 379 -33.80 3.83 -2.46
CA SER A 379 -33.28 4.57 -3.63
C SER A 379 -31.86 4.20 -4.04
N GLN A 380 -31.12 3.50 -3.18
CA GLN A 380 -29.75 3.06 -3.46
C GLN A 380 -29.70 1.55 -3.62
N ALA A 381 -28.86 1.09 -4.55
CA ALA A 381 -28.53 -0.32 -4.69
C ALA A 381 -27.71 -0.82 -3.48
N ASP A 382 -27.67 -2.13 -3.32
CA ASP A 382 -26.85 -2.79 -2.29
C ASP A 382 -25.36 -2.43 -2.46
N PRO A 383 -24.60 -2.23 -1.37
CA PRO A 383 -23.17 -2.01 -1.47
C PRO A 383 -22.46 -3.24 -2.06
N SER A 384 -21.47 -2.99 -2.91
CA SER A 384 -20.59 -4.04 -3.44
C SER A 384 -19.49 -4.37 -2.43
N PRO A 385 -18.93 -5.59 -2.40
CA PRO A 385 -17.81 -5.90 -1.52
C PRO A 385 -16.63 -4.94 -1.74
N LEU A 386 -15.76 -4.80 -0.74
CA LEU A 386 -14.46 -4.17 -0.90
C LEU A 386 -13.35 -5.22 -0.88
N ASN A 387 -12.33 -4.98 -1.71
CA ASN A 387 -11.09 -5.73 -1.65
C ASN A 387 -10.38 -5.46 -0.33
N MET A 388 -9.66 -6.46 0.19
CA MET A 388 -8.74 -6.22 1.30
C MET A 388 -7.63 -5.25 0.87
N PRO A 389 -7.17 -4.36 1.77
CA PRO A 389 -6.20 -3.31 1.44
C PRO A 389 -4.78 -3.84 1.17
N LEU A 390 -4.49 -5.09 1.54
CA LEU A 390 -3.23 -5.78 1.28
C LEU A 390 -3.50 -7.09 0.54
N SER A 391 -2.57 -7.47 -0.33
CA SER A 391 -2.55 -8.76 -1.03
C SER A 391 -1.56 -9.74 -0.38
N ASP A 392 -1.75 -11.04 -0.62
CA ASP A 392 -0.81 -12.10 -0.23
C ASP A 392 0.61 -11.81 -0.76
N GLY A 393 0.71 -11.29 -1.98
CA GLY A 393 1.98 -10.91 -2.57
C GLY A 393 2.70 -9.83 -1.75
N ASN A 394 1.98 -8.84 -1.21
CA ASN A 394 2.58 -7.81 -0.36
C ASN A 394 3.17 -8.42 0.91
N ILE A 395 2.45 -9.37 1.51
CA ILE A 395 2.85 -10.10 2.72
C ILE A 395 4.10 -10.96 2.44
N GLU A 396 4.11 -11.72 1.34
CA GLU A 396 5.24 -12.55 0.95
C GLU A 396 6.49 -11.72 0.58
N GLN A 397 6.31 -10.53 0.02
CA GLN A 397 7.43 -9.61 -0.20
C GLN A 397 8.04 -9.17 1.14
N TRP A 398 7.24 -8.81 2.14
CA TRP A 398 7.74 -8.48 3.47
C TRP A 398 8.45 -9.66 4.15
N LYS A 399 7.94 -10.88 4.01
CA LYS A 399 8.64 -12.10 4.49
C LYS A 399 10.00 -12.26 3.81
N THR A 400 10.10 -11.95 2.51
CA THR A 400 11.35 -11.96 1.75
C THR A 400 12.32 -10.90 2.28
N ASP A 401 11.86 -9.65 2.47
CA ASP A 401 12.66 -8.54 2.96
C ASP A 401 13.20 -8.82 4.37
N ALA A 402 12.37 -9.38 5.26
CA ALA A 402 12.77 -9.82 6.59
C ALA A 402 13.82 -10.95 6.55
N THR A 403 13.67 -11.88 5.61
CA THR A 403 14.59 -13.02 5.42
C THR A 403 15.95 -12.58 4.87
N ALA A 404 16.01 -11.47 4.14
CA ALA A 404 17.28 -10.88 3.70
C ALA A 404 18.11 -10.29 4.86
N GLY A 405 17.47 -10.06 6.01
CA GLY A 405 18.11 -9.65 7.25
C GLY A 405 18.69 -10.82 8.08
N VAL A 406 18.74 -10.64 9.40
CA VAL A 406 19.27 -11.67 10.31
C VAL A 406 18.26 -12.80 10.49
N THR A 407 18.68 -14.07 10.40
CA THR A 407 17.85 -15.21 10.80
C THR A 407 18.18 -15.64 12.23
N TYR A 408 17.19 -15.61 13.13
CA TYR A 408 17.25 -16.19 14.47
C TYR A 408 16.59 -17.58 14.47
N SER A 409 17.39 -18.63 14.68
CA SER A 409 16.91 -20.02 14.71
C SER A 409 16.46 -20.42 16.13
N GLY A 410 15.21 -20.10 16.46
CA GLY A 410 14.61 -20.41 17.77
C GLY A 410 13.65 -19.31 18.23
N ASN A 411 13.28 -19.35 19.52
CA ASN A 411 12.40 -18.33 20.12
C ASN A 411 13.18 -17.05 20.45
N CYS A 412 12.51 -15.90 20.41
CA CYS A 412 13.07 -14.57 20.70
C CYS A 412 12.21 -13.78 21.71
N GLY A 413 12.75 -12.66 22.20
CA GLY A 413 12.12 -11.72 23.13
C GLY A 413 12.55 -11.95 24.58
N ASP A 414 11.78 -12.71 25.34
CA ASP A 414 11.98 -12.94 26.77
C ASP A 414 13.27 -13.74 27.07
N THR A 415 13.65 -13.76 28.34
CA THR A 415 14.78 -14.48 28.92
C THR A 415 14.69 -15.97 28.57
N GLY A 416 15.74 -16.49 27.93
CA GLY A 416 15.82 -17.89 27.48
C GLY A 416 15.58 -18.10 25.99
N GLY A 417 15.28 -17.04 25.23
CA GLY A 417 15.35 -17.07 23.77
C GLY A 417 16.78 -16.97 23.22
N VAL A 418 16.89 -16.91 21.90
CA VAL A 418 18.16 -16.92 21.16
C VAL A 418 18.97 -15.65 21.46
N ALA A 419 20.28 -15.81 21.66
CA ALA A 419 21.18 -14.69 21.89
C ALA A 419 21.12 -13.68 20.72
N GLY A 420 21.04 -12.39 21.05
CA GLY A 420 20.92 -11.30 20.07
C GLY A 420 19.48 -10.88 19.76
N CYS A 421 18.48 -11.68 20.13
CA CYS A 421 17.07 -11.30 20.08
C CYS A 421 16.34 -11.48 21.42
N SER A 422 17.08 -11.74 22.50
CA SER A 422 16.58 -11.92 23.86
C SER A 422 17.52 -11.30 24.88
N GLY A 423 17.01 -10.73 25.97
CA GLY A 423 17.88 -10.13 26.98
C GLY A 423 17.28 -9.28 28.10
N GLY A 424 15.95 -9.14 28.21
CA GLY A 424 15.36 -8.23 29.20
C GLY A 424 15.50 -6.75 28.84
N GLY A 425 14.59 -5.91 29.33
CA GLY A 425 14.66 -4.46 29.15
C GLY A 425 14.33 -4.02 27.72
N THR A 426 15.28 -3.41 27.00
CA THR A 426 15.06 -2.91 25.63
C THR A 426 15.91 -3.65 24.61
N ILE A 427 15.27 -4.22 23.59
CA ILE A 427 15.90 -4.97 22.50
C ILE A 427 15.59 -4.25 21.18
N SER A 428 16.53 -4.23 20.23
CA SER A 428 16.29 -3.73 18.87
C SER A 428 16.51 -4.85 17.86
N ILE A 429 15.58 -5.01 16.93
CA ILE A 429 15.58 -6.12 15.97
C ILE A 429 15.00 -5.67 14.63
N GLY A 430 15.60 -6.11 13.52
CA GLY A 430 15.08 -5.84 12.19
C GLY A 430 16.14 -5.27 11.22
N PRO A 431 16.04 -5.54 9.91
CA PRO A 431 15.20 -6.58 9.31
C PRO A 431 15.62 -7.97 9.80
N ALA A 432 14.66 -8.84 10.12
CA ALA A 432 14.96 -10.15 10.69
C ALA A 432 13.86 -11.20 10.50
N ARG A 433 14.28 -12.47 10.32
CA ARG A 433 13.41 -13.64 10.38
C ARG A 433 13.65 -14.43 11.66
N ILE A 434 12.58 -14.77 12.39
CA ILE A 434 12.60 -15.62 13.58
C ILE A 434 11.90 -16.94 13.24
N THR A 435 12.59 -18.08 13.37
CA THR A 435 12.00 -19.39 13.02
C THR A 435 11.14 -19.99 14.13
N GLY A 436 11.21 -19.45 15.36
CA GLY A 436 10.38 -19.83 16.49
C GLY A 436 9.33 -18.78 16.83
N ASN A 437 8.94 -18.73 18.11
CA ASN A 437 8.00 -17.74 18.64
C ASN A 437 8.72 -16.46 19.06
N LEU A 438 7.99 -15.35 19.09
CA LEU A 438 8.41 -14.09 19.69
C LEU A 438 7.55 -13.81 20.93
N SER A 439 8.17 -13.66 22.09
CA SER A 439 7.46 -13.37 23.34
C SER A 439 8.07 -12.15 24.00
N VAL A 440 7.32 -11.05 24.14
CA VAL A 440 7.78 -9.82 24.80
C VAL A 440 6.93 -9.61 26.05
N THR A 441 7.51 -9.81 27.22
CA THR A 441 6.77 -9.89 28.49
C THR A 441 7.43 -9.04 29.58
N ASN A 442 6.76 -8.92 30.74
CA ASN A 442 7.33 -8.33 31.96
C ASN A 442 7.86 -6.88 31.81
N GLY A 443 7.20 -6.05 31.00
CA GLY A 443 7.55 -4.64 30.80
C GLY A 443 8.72 -4.43 29.84
N GLU A 444 9.11 -5.44 29.07
CA GLU A 444 10.13 -5.33 28.04
C GLU A 444 9.69 -4.42 26.89
N THR A 445 10.66 -3.82 26.20
CA THR A 445 10.45 -3.00 25.01
C THR A 445 11.26 -3.56 23.84
N MET A 446 10.61 -3.75 22.69
CA MET A 446 11.23 -4.16 21.45
C MET A 446 11.10 -3.07 20.39
N ASN A 447 12.23 -2.54 19.92
CA ASN A 447 12.28 -1.59 18.81
C ASN A 447 12.49 -2.35 17.49
N LEU A 448 11.63 -2.10 16.52
CA LEU A 448 11.72 -2.68 15.18
C LEU A 448 12.55 -1.75 14.28
N THR A 449 13.75 -2.17 13.90
CA THR A 449 14.67 -1.43 13.02
C THR A 449 14.49 -1.78 11.53
N GLY A 450 13.50 -2.62 11.21
CA GLY A 450 13.14 -3.08 9.87
C GLY A 450 11.98 -4.08 9.95
N VAL A 451 11.61 -4.71 8.83
CA VAL A 451 10.58 -5.77 8.83
C VAL A 451 11.01 -6.95 9.70
N VAL A 452 10.14 -7.38 10.60
CA VAL A 452 10.36 -8.60 11.40
C VAL A 452 9.29 -9.63 11.04
N TYR A 453 9.74 -10.81 10.63
CA TYR A 453 8.90 -11.95 10.30
C TYR A 453 9.13 -13.10 11.27
N VAL A 454 8.06 -13.54 11.93
CA VAL A 454 8.03 -14.63 12.91
C VAL A 454 7.29 -15.82 12.30
N GLN A 455 7.94 -16.97 12.17
CA GLN A 455 7.30 -18.19 11.67
C GLN A 455 6.38 -18.84 12.71
N GLY A 456 6.63 -18.58 13.99
CA GLY A 456 5.79 -18.99 15.10
C GLY A 456 4.75 -17.94 15.49
N ASN A 457 4.35 -17.99 16.76
CA ASN A 457 3.39 -17.06 17.35
C ASN A 457 4.10 -15.83 17.93
N ILE A 458 3.36 -14.73 18.03
CA ILE A 458 3.78 -13.52 18.73
C ILE A 458 2.91 -13.34 19.98
N THR A 459 3.56 -13.17 21.13
CA THR A 459 2.91 -12.88 22.40
C THR A 459 3.49 -11.61 22.99
N VAL A 460 2.62 -10.65 23.32
CA VAL A 460 3.02 -9.40 23.99
C VAL A 460 2.15 -9.23 25.21
N GLU A 461 2.74 -9.16 26.40
CA GLU A 461 1.95 -9.12 27.63
C GLU A 461 2.64 -8.41 28.80
N ASN A 462 1.87 -8.13 29.85
CA ASN A 462 2.34 -7.59 31.13
C ASN A 462 3.08 -6.25 30.99
N GLY A 463 2.45 -5.27 30.34
CA GLY A 463 3.00 -3.91 30.21
C GLY A 463 4.11 -3.76 29.17
N SER A 464 4.31 -4.76 28.32
CA SER A 464 5.39 -4.77 27.33
C SER A 464 5.04 -3.99 26.07
N THR A 465 6.07 -3.51 25.37
CA THR A 465 5.93 -2.66 24.18
C THR A 465 6.68 -3.24 23.00
N ILE A 466 6.03 -3.32 21.84
CA ILE A 466 6.71 -3.39 20.54
C ILE A 466 6.48 -2.07 19.81
N ARG A 467 7.53 -1.46 19.27
CA ARG A 467 7.41 -0.18 18.55
C ARG A 467 8.34 -0.09 17.36
N CYS A 468 8.00 0.75 16.39
CA CYS A 468 8.97 1.13 15.36
C CYS A 468 10.14 1.87 15.99
N ASP A 469 11.34 1.64 15.46
CA ASP A 469 12.50 2.41 15.88
C ASP A 469 12.33 3.89 15.52
N VAL A 470 12.91 4.79 16.32
CA VAL A 470 12.80 6.24 16.13
C VAL A 470 13.34 6.70 14.77
N THR A 471 14.27 5.94 14.19
CA THR A 471 14.84 6.20 12.86
C THR A 471 13.84 6.17 11.71
N PHE A 472 12.66 5.58 11.92
CA PHE A 472 11.58 5.59 10.92
C PHE A 472 10.99 6.99 10.69
N GLY A 473 11.17 7.94 11.61
CA GLY A 473 10.54 9.26 11.46
C GLY A 473 9.03 9.13 11.28
N ALA A 474 8.45 9.75 10.24
CA ALA A 474 7.03 9.62 9.93
C ALA A 474 6.64 8.28 9.27
N ASP A 475 7.60 7.46 8.83
CA ASP A 475 7.32 6.18 8.19
C ASP A 475 6.87 5.12 9.20
N SER A 476 6.20 4.08 8.70
CA SER A 476 5.62 2.99 9.48
C SER A 476 6.43 1.70 9.33
N CYS A 477 6.39 0.83 10.36
CA CYS A 477 7.09 -0.45 10.39
C CYS A 477 6.14 -1.66 10.35
N VAL A 478 6.66 -2.83 9.99
CA VAL A 478 5.86 -4.05 9.79
C VAL A 478 6.37 -5.20 10.67
N LEU A 479 5.43 -5.86 11.34
CA LEU A 479 5.63 -7.07 12.12
C LEU A 479 4.71 -8.18 11.61
N LEU A 480 5.26 -9.33 11.21
CA LEU A 480 4.50 -10.45 10.65
C LEU A 480 4.62 -11.70 11.49
N ALA A 481 3.52 -12.46 11.57
CA ALA A 481 3.45 -13.80 12.13
C ALA A 481 2.76 -14.77 11.16
N ASP A 482 3.36 -15.94 10.90
CA ASP A 482 2.60 -17.06 10.31
C ASP A 482 1.65 -17.68 11.35
N GLY A 483 2.04 -17.60 12.62
CA GLY A 483 1.20 -17.96 13.77
C GLY A 483 0.24 -16.85 14.17
N TYR A 484 -0.36 -17.01 15.34
CA TYR A 484 -1.25 -16.00 15.90
C TYR A 484 -0.47 -14.84 16.54
N ILE A 485 -1.16 -13.72 16.75
CA ILE A 485 -0.69 -12.60 17.58
C ILE A 485 -1.61 -12.51 18.81
N ASP A 486 -1.05 -12.61 20.01
CA ASP A 486 -1.78 -12.44 21.27
C ASP A 486 -1.19 -11.26 22.06
N GLY A 487 -1.86 -10.11 22.00
CA GLY A 487 -1.55 -8.94 22.79
C GLY A 487 -2.43 -8.89 24.03
N ASN A 488 -1.87 -9.00 25.22
CA ASN A 488 -2.62 -9.10 26.47
C ASN A 488 -2.09 -8.18 27.57
N ASN A 489 -2.89 -7.96 28.62
CA ASN A 489 -2.54 -7.23 29.84
C ASN A 489 -1.59 -6.01 29.66
N ASN A 490 -2.13 -4.89 29.18
CA ASN A 490 -1.40 -3.63 28.94
C ASN A 490 -0.28 -3.72 27.89
N ALA A 491 -0.41 -4.58 26.89
CA ALA A 491 0.49 -4.62 25.74
C ALA A 491 0.40 -3.32 24.91
N THR A 492 1.54 -2.84 24.42
CA THR A 492 1.60 -1.64 23.56
C THR A 492 2.24 -1.96 22.20
N PHE A 493 1.57 -1.58 21.11
CA PHE A 493 2.10 -1.61 19.75
C PHE A 493 2.13 -0.18 19.21
N ALA A 494 3.32 0.40 18.99
CA ALA A 494 3.46 1.83 18.67
C ALA A 494 4.27 2.09 17.39
N GLY A 495 4.02 3.25 16.76
CA GLY A 495 4.92 3.80 15.75
C GLY A 495 6.25 4.28 16.33
N SER A 496 6.99 5.06 15.53
CA SER A 496 8.30 5.62 15.90
C SER A 496 8.25 6.68 17.01
N GLY A 497 7.05 7.17 17.31
CA GLY A 497 6.79 8.33 18.17
C GLY A 497 6.58 9.65 17.40
N GLN A 498 6.69 9.65 16.07
CA GLN A 498 6.27 10.77 15.22
C GLN A 498 4.83 10.59 14.74
N THR A 499 4.11 11.70 14.55
CA THR A 499 2.77 11.70 13.93
C THR A 499 2.83 11.07 12.54
N GLY A 500 1.86 10.23 12.21
CA GLY A 500 1.80 9.48 10.94
C GLY A 500 2.59 8.17 10.91
N SER A 501 3.41 7.90 11.93
CA SER A 501 4.11 6.62 12.07
C SER A 501 3.28 5.62 12.87
N TYR A 502 3.09 4.44 12.30
CA TYR A 502 2.36 3.34 12.90
C TYR A 502 3.13 2.03 12.77
N LEU A 503 2.77 1.06 13.61
CA LEU A 503 3.17 -0.33 13.41
C LEU A 503 2.01 -1.05 12.72
N LEU A 504 2.31 -1.84 11.68
CA LEU A 504 1.37 -2.78 11.07
C LEU A 504 1.70 -4.19 11.56
N ALA A 505 0.76 -4.79 12.29
CA ALA A 505 0.88 -6.15 12.81
C ALA A 505 0.01 -7.10 11.99
N VAL A 506 0.67 -8.01 11.27
CA VAL A 506 0.04 -8.95 10.33
C VAL A 506 0.10 -10.37 10.87
N SER A 507 -1.03 -11.06 10.91
CA SER A 507 -1.07 -12.52 11.11
C SER A 507 -1.66 -13.19 9.87
N THR A 508 -0.93 -14.17 9.31
CA THR A 508 -1.44 -15.06 8.26
C THR A 508 -1.97 -16.37 8.83
N LYS A 509 -2.31 -16.40 10.13
CA LYS A 509 -2.94 -17.56 10.74
C LYS A 509 -4.31 -17.80 10.09
N GLU A 510 -4.54 -19.00 9.60
CA GLU A 510 -5.84 -19.40 9.05
C GLU A 510 -6.71 -20.14 10.07
N GLY A 511 -8.03 -20.04 9.90
CA GLY A 511 -9.01 -20.92 10.53
C GLY A 511 -9.38 -20.59 11.98
N CYS A 512 -8.88 -19.48 12.54
CA CYS A 512 -9.19 -19.05 13.90
C CYS A 512 -10.38 -18.09 13.90
N ASN A 513 -11.59 -18.64 13.75
CA ASN A 513 -12.83 -17.89 13.50
C ASN A 513 -13.90 -17.99 14.61
N GLY A 514 -13.48 -18.30 15.85
CA GLY A 514 -14.33 -18.24 17.05
C GLY A 514 -14.94 -19.57 17.50
N THR A 515 -14.59 -20.65 16.79
CA THR A 515 -14.91 -22.02 17.19
C THR A 515 -13.71 -22.62 17.92
N THR A 516 -13.91 -23.70 18.68
CA THR A 516 -12.82 -24.41 19.36
C THR A 516 -11.81 -24.92 18.33
N ALA A 517 -10.73 -24.18 18.11
CA ALA A 517 -9.62 -24.54 17.25
C ALA A 517 -8.34 -24.61 18.08
N SER A 518 -7.66 -25.76 18.05
CA SER A 518 -6.31 -25.88 18.59
C SER A 518 -5.33 -25.02 17.79
N GLY A 519 -4.44 -24.30 18.46
CA GLY A 519 -3.43 -23.49 17.78
C GLY A 519 -3.88 -22.08 17.40
N CYS A 520 -4.94 -21.56 18.04
CA CYS A 520 -5.36 -20.16 17.94
C CYS A 520 -4.96 -19.38 19.20
N ALA A 521 -4.97 -18.05 19.10
CA ALA A 521 -4.82 -17.17 20.26
C ALA A 521 -6.07 -17.25 21.16
N SER A 522 -6.01 -16.53 22.28
CA SER A 522 -7.15 -16.28 23.15
C SER A 522 -8.38 -15.81 22.36
N GLY A 523 -9.58 -16.24 22.77
CA GLY A 523 -10.81 -15.97 22.01
C GLY A 523 -10.96 -16.76 20.70
N TYR A 524 -10.10 -17.77 20.47
CA TYR A 524 -10.07 -18.58 19.24
C TYR A 524 -9.87 -17.73 17.98
N SER A 525 -8.94 -16.78 18.07
CA SER A 525 -8.67 -15.75 17.07
C SER A 525 -7.27 -15.91 16.47
N GLY A 526 -7.07 -15.34 15.28
CA GLY A 526 -5.74 -15.20 14.68
C GLY A 526 -4.99 -14.03 15.33
N ILE A 527 -5.73 -12.99 15.72
CA ILE A 527 -5.22 -11.86 16.48
C ILE A 527 -6.14 -11.63 17.69
N ASN A 528 -5.59 -11.76 18.90
CA ASN A 528 -6.27 -11.40 20.13
C ASN A 528 -5.76 -10.06 20.66
N LEU A 529 -6.69 -9.15 20.92
CA LEU A 529 -6.45 -7.83 21.49
C LEU A 529 -7.12 -7.78 22.87
N GLY A 530 -6.31 -8.10 23.88
CA GLY A 530 -6.67 -8.26 25.27
C GLY A 530 -6.80 -6.95 26.06
N ASN A 531 -6.78 -7.08 27.39
CA ASN A 531 -7.10 -5.99 28.30
C ASN A 531 -6.13 -4.79 28.22
N ASN A 532 -6.68 -3.58 28.05
CA ASN A 532 -5.95 -2.30 28.04
C ASN A 532 -4.82 -2.25 26.99
N LEU A 533 -5.00 -2.91 25.85
CA LEU A 533 -4.03 -2.84 24.76
C LEU A 533 -4.05 -1.43 24.14
N THR A 534 -2.89 -0.89 23.79
CA THR A 534 -2.75 0.34 23.00
C THR A 534 -2.01 -0.01 21.73
N GLY A 535 -2.53 0.31 20.54
CA GLY A 535 -2.03 -0.41 19.36
C GLY A 535 -2.14 0.23 17.98
N ALA A 536 -1.14 -0.12 17.19
CA ALA A 536 -1.05 -0.37 15.74
C ALA A 536 -2.31 -0.53 14.88
N VAL A 537 -2.05 -0.66 13.58
CA VAL A 537 -2.95 -1.27 12.59
C VAL A 537 -2.83 -2.79 12.69
N PHE A 538 -3.93 -3.50 12.88
CA PHE A 538 -3.94 -4.97 12.93
C PHE A 538 -4.60 -5.53 11.68
N TYR A 539 -3.95 -6.53 11.08
CA TYR A 539 -4.38 -7.10 9.81
C TYR A 539 -4.32 -8.64 9.80
N THR A 540 -5.40 -9.29 9.34
CA THR A 540 -5.43 -10.73 9.04
C THR A 540 -6.43 -11.04 7.93
N THR A 541 -6.06 -11.90 6.97
CA THR A 541 -6.91 -12.24 5.81
C THR A 541 -7.89 -13.38 6.06
N ASP A 542 -7.57 -14.29 6.98
CA ASP A 542 -8.22 -15.62 7.04
C ASP A 542 -8.67 -16.04 8.45
N SER A 543 -8.55 -15.13 9.41
CA SER A 543 -8.95 -15.36 10.80
C SER A 543 -9.68 -14.17 11.41
N MET A 544 -10.25 -14.42 12.57
CA MET A 544 -10.89 -13.39 13.38
C MET A 544 -9.84 -12.55 14.12
N ILE A 545 -10.11 -11.25 14.22
CA ILE A 545 -9.57 -10.37 15.25
C ILE A 545 -10.57 -10.33 16.42
N ASN A 546 -10.12 -10.72 17.62
CA ASN A 546 -10.92 -10.65 18.85
C ASN A 546 -10.49 -9.47 19.71
N VAL A 547 -11.43 -8.62 20.09
CA VAL A 547 -11.23 -7.47 20.98
C VAL A 547 -11.92 -7.74 22.31
N ALA A 548 -11.15 -7.89 23.39
CA ALA A 548 -11.65 -8.42 24.66
C ALA A 548 -12.04 -7.35 25.68
N ASN A 549 -11.20 -6.34 25.94
CA ASN A 549 -11.52 -5.29 26.93
C ASN A 549 -10.65 -4.04 26.74
N ASN A 550 -11.26 -2.86 26.59
CA ASN A 550 -10.59 -1.55 26.53
C ASN A 550 -9.33 -1.50 25.65
N ALA A 551 -9.42 -1.92 24.39
CA ALA A 551 -8.27 -1.89 23.48
C ALA A 551 -8.33 -0.65 22.58
N ASP A 552 -7.38 0.27 22.75
CA ASP A 552 -7.19 1.40 21.86
C ASP A 552 -6.35 0.97 20.66
N MET A 553 -6.86 1.12 19.44
CA MET A 553 -6.19 0.63 18.23
C MET A 553 -6.46 1.52 17.02
N LYS A 554 -5.48 1.69 16.13
CA LYS A 554 -5.58 2.65 15.03
C LYS A 554 -6.51 2.24 13.90
N ALA A 555 -6.51 0.97 13.52
CA ALA A 555 -7.42 0.39 12.54
C ALA A 555 -7.40 -1.15 12.64
N VAL A 556 -8.51 -1.79 12.30
CA VAL A 556 -8.59 -3.26 12.18
C VAL A 556 -9.08 -3.70 10.81
N VAL A 557 -8.36 -4.66 10.26
CA VAL A 557 -8.72 -5.33 9.02
C VAL A 557 -8.65 -6.84 9.22
N GLY A 558 -9.77 -7.52 9.12
CA GLY A 558 -9.87 -8.94 9.46
C GLY A 558 -10.86 -9.67 8.57
N TYR A 559 -10.74 -10.99 8.44
CA TYR A 559 -11.82 -11.81 7.87
C TYR A 559 -13.11 -11.67 8.70
N LYS A 560 -12.95 -11.65 10.03
CA LYS A 560 -14.02 -11.49 11.01
C LYS A 560 -13.55 -10.60 12.15
N LEU A 561 -14.46 -9.81 12.73
CA LEU A 561 -14.19 -9.01 13.92
C LEU A 561 -15.16 -9.40 15.02
N ASN A 562 -14.64 -9.74 16.21
CA ASN A 562 -15.45 -9.93 17.40
C ASN A 562 -15.07 -8.89 18.44
N ILE A 563 -16.05 -8.15 18.94
CA ILE A 563 -15.90 -7.14 19.97
C ILE A 563 -16.65 -7.61 21.20
N SER A 564 -15.94 -7.80 22.30
CA SER A 564 -16.52 -8.29 23.55
C SER A 564 -17.34 -7.21 24.26
N ASN A 565 -18.11 -7.62 25.27
CA ASN A 565 -18.97 -6.70 26.02
C ASN A 565 -18.14 -5.56 26.64
N ASN A 566 -18.64 -4.32 26.50
CA ASN A 566 -18.02 -3.09 26.98
C ASN A 566 -16.65 -2.75 26.36
N ALA A 567 -16.21 -3.44 25.31
CA ALA A 567 -14.99 -3.09 24.60
C ALA A 567 -15.24 -1.90 23.64
N VAL A 568 -14.26 -1.00 23.57
CA VAL A 568 -14.27 0.17 22.69
C VAL A 568 -13.09 0.05 21.73
N ILE A 569 -13.32 0.30 20.44
CA ILE A 569 -12.30 0.48 19.41
C ILE A 569 -12.22 1.97 19.07
N THR A 570 -11.02 2.56 19.06
CA THR A 570 -10.83 4.00 18.80
C THR A 570 -9.98 4.27 17.56
N TYR A 571 -10.63 4.54 16.43
CA TYR A 571 -10.04 4.81 15.12
C TYR A 571 -9.44 6.22 14.99
N GLU A 572 -8.24 6.34 14.43
CA GLU A 572 -7.67 7.65 14.06
C GLU A 572 -7.91 7.92 12.56
N GLN A 573 -8.74 8.93 12.24
CA GLN A 573 -8.90 9.36 10.84
C GLN A 573 -7.57 9.85 10.28
N GLY A 574 -7.08 9.24 9.19
CA GLY A 574 -5.81 9.61 8.54
C GLY A 574 -4.78 8.48 8.40
N VAL A 575 -5.06 7.27 8.88
CA VAL A 575 -4.22 6.07 8.60
C VAL A 575 -4.21 5.71 7.10
N ALA A 576 -5.11 6.31 6.32
CA ALA A 576 -5.26 6.20 4.86
C ALA A 576 -3.98 6.48 4.04
N ASP A 577 -3.05 7.29 4.55
CA ASP A 577 -1.83 7.74 3.82
C ASP A 577 -0.53 7.23 4.47
N THR A 578 -0.53 6.04 5.05
CA THR A 578 0.66 5.51 5.74
C THR A 578 1.71 4.95 4.77
N THR A 579 2.92 5.52 4.81
CA THR A 579 4.10 5.01 4.09
C THR A 579 4.81 3.97 4.95
N PHE A 580 4.74 2.71 4.55
CA PHE A 580 5.54 1.64 5.18
C PHE A 580 6.95 1.66 4.59
N SER A 581 7.99 1.70 5.43
CA SER A 581 9.39 1.90 5.01
C SER A 581 10.00 0.78 4.15
N SER A 582 9.22 -0.28 3.93
CA SER A 582 9.60 -1.52 3.23
C SER A 582 8.31 -2.16 2.72
N GLY A 583 8.39 -2.82 1.58
CA GLY A 583 7.24 -3.32 0.82
C GLY A 583 6.55 -2.27 -0.04
N PRO A 584 5.46 -2.64 -0.73
CA PRO A 584 4.91 -1.86 -1.83
C PRO A 584 4.29 -0.50 -1.44
N GLY A 585 4.27 -0.09 -0.16
CA GLY A 585 3.49 1.03 0.38
C GLY A 585 3.83 2.46 -0.09
N GLY A 586 2.82 3.14 -0.62
CA GLY A 586 2.35 4.48 -0.21
C GLY A 586 3.00 5.77 -0.69
N GLY A 587 4.33 5.84 -0.76
CA GLY A 587 5.01 7.14 -0.88
C GLY A 587 5.64 7.36 -2.25
N TRP A 588 5.75 8.61 -2.70
CA TRP A 588 6.63 8.95 -3.82
C TRP A 588 8.08 8.62 -3.44
N ASN A 589 8.55 7.46 -3.88
CA ASN A 589 9.90 6.98 -3.62
C ASN A 589 10.85 7.58 -4.65
N VAL A 590 11.99 8.11 -4.18
CA VAL A 590 13.07 8.58 -5.05
C VAL A 590 13.60 7.37 -5.84
N SER A 591 13.31 7.35 -7.13
CA SER A 591 13.75 6.30 -8.05
C SER A 591 15.15 6.61 -8.59
N SER A 592 15.45 7.89 -8.81
CA SER A 592 16.80 8.34 -9.13
C SER A 592 16.96 9.83 -8.85
N TRP A 593 18.19 10.21 -8.52
CA TRP A 593 18.64 11.59 -8.41
C TRP A 593 19.88 11.76 -9.29
N LYS A 594 19.95 12.84 -10.08
CA LYS A 594 21.17 13.20 -10.81
C LYS A 594 21.22 14.69 -11.13
N GLU A 595 22.43 15.21 -11.20
CA GLU A 595 22.70 16.46 -11.90
C GLU A 595 22.62 16.23 -13.42
N VAL A 596 21.99 17.15 -14.15
CA VAL A 596 21.81 17.09 -15.61
C VAL A 596 22.33 18.37 -16.26
N GLU A 597 22.67 18.28 -17.55
CA GLU A 597 23.06 19.45 -18.36
C GLU A 597 21.84 20.24 -18.81
#